data_AF-A0A016SU08-F1
#
_entry.id   AF-A0A016SU08-F1
#
_cell.length_a   1.000
_cell.length_b   1.000
_cell.length_c   1.000
_cell.angle_alpha   90.00
_cell.angle_beta   90.00
_cell.angle_gamma   90.00
#
_symmetry.space_group_name_H-M   'P 1'
#
loop_
_entity.id
_entity.type
_entity.pdbx_description
1 polymer ?
#
loop_
_entity_poly.entity_id
_entity_poly.type
_entity_poly.pdbx_seq_one_letter_code
_entity_poly.pdbx_strand_id
1 'polypeptide(L)'
;MDQIAQVLVMMQQQMQLLQQQQKESSDNFMKILEKIEARAADSMPIVIKDKHSIFDSLLRRIEKFSFDAESGRTFDLWYKRFKDVFDNDCSDLDDKEKTRLLVSRLDEDSH
;
A
#
# COMPACT_ATOMS: atom_id res chain seq x y z
N MET A 1 -26.39 45.38 40.81
CA MET A 1 -25.91 44.10 41.36
C MET A 1 -26.12 42.95 40.37
N ASP A 2 -27.26 42.90 39.65
CA ASP A 2 -27.58 41.80 38.71
C ASP A 2 -26.71 41.67 37.45
N GLN A 3 -26.23 42.77 36.84
CA GLN A 3 -25.43 42.68 35.62
C GLN A 3 -24.05 42.03 35.84
N ILE A 4 -23.43 42.28 37.01
CA ILE A 4 -22.13 41.67 37.36
C ILE A 4 -22.29 40.16 37.56
N ALA A 5 -23.41 39.73 38.17
CA ALA A 5 -23.74 38.32 38.32
C ALA A 5 -23.97 37.64 36.96
N GLN A 6 -24.65 38.30 36.02
CA GLN A 6 -24.83 37.77 34.66
C GLN A 6 -23.50 37.63 33.90
N VAL A 7 -22.61 38.62 33.98
CA VAL A 7 -21.30 38.55 33.32
C VAL A 7 -20.44 37.42 33.88
N LEU A 8 -20.47 37.20 35.20
CA LEU A 8 -19.77 36.08 35.85
C LEU A 8 -20.28 34.72 35.36
N VAL A 9 -21.60 34.57 35.23
CA VAL A 9 -22.22 33.33 34.72
C VAL A 9 -21.84 33.09 33.25
N MET A 10 -21.86 34.14 32.43
CA MET A 10 -21.52 34.03 31.02
C MET A 10 -20.03 33.65 30.81
N MET A 11 -19.13 34.22 31.61
CA MET A 11 -17.70 33.89 31.55
C MET A 11 -17.41 32.47 32.04
N GLN A 12 -18.13 32.02 33.08
CA GLN A 12 -18.07 30.63 33.53
C GLN A 12 -18.53 29.66 32.43
N GLN A 13 -19.62 29.99 31.73
CA GLN A 13 -20.13 29.18 30.63
C GLN A 13 -19.14 29.10 29.47
N GLN A 14 -18.46 30.20 29.12
CA GLN A 14 -17.45 30.20 28.07
C GLN A 14 -16.25 29.29 28.40
N MET A 15 -15.76 29.32 29.64
CA MET A 15 -14.68 28.42 30.07
C MET A 15 -15.10 26.95 30.02
N GLN A 16 -16.34 26.63 30.41
CA GLN A 16 -16.87 25.27 30.32
C GLN A 16 -16.95 24.79 28.87
N LEU A 17 -17.39 25.66 27.96
CA LEU A 17 -17.53 25.32 26.54
C LEU A 17 -16.16 25.06 25.88
N LEU A 18 -15.13 25.84 26.23
CA LEU A 18 -13.76 25.61 25.77
C LEU A 18 -13.19 24.29 26.30
N GLN A 19 -13.42 24.00 27.58
CA GLN A 19 -12.98 22.73 28.19
C GLN A 19 -13.69 21.52 27.55
N GLN A 20 -14.99 21.66 27.25
CA GLN A 20 -15.76 20.61 26.60
C GLN A 20 -15.25 20.35 25.18
N GLN A 21 -14.98 21.40 24.40
CA GLN A 21 -14.40 21.25 23.06
C GLN A 21 -13.05 20.52 23.09
N GLN A 22 -12.17 20.84 24.06
CA GLN A 22 -10.89 20.16 24.20
C GLN A 22 -11.07 18.68 24.54
N LYS A 23 -12.00 18.37 25.45
CA LYS A 23 -12.32 16.98 25.84
C LYS A 23 -12.90 16.20 24.66
N GLU A 24 -13.86 16.76 23.94
CA GLU A 24 -14.45 16.13 22.76
C GLU A 24 -13.40 15.90 21.67
N SER A 25 -12.49 16.86 21.48
CA SER A 25 -11.37 16.69 20.56
C SER A 25 -10.50 15.50 20.98
N SER A 26 -10.13 15.41 22.26
CA SER A 26 -9.36 14.27 22.81
C SER A 26 -10.11 12.94 22.67
N ASP A 27 -11.40 12.90 22.99
CA ASP A 27 -12.23 11.69 22.88
C ASP A 27 -12.36 11.26 21.42
N ASN A 28 -12.45 12.20 20.49
CA ASN A 28 -12.47 11.91 19.05
C ASN A 28 -11.12 11.36 18.57
N PHE A 29 -10.00 11.90 19.04
CA PHE A 29 -8.68 11.35 18.73
C PHE A 29 -8.53 9.92 19.26
N MET A 30 -8.96 9.67 20.51
CA MET A 30 -8.91 8.32 21.09
C MET A 30 -9.80 7.34 20.32
N LYS A 31 -11.02 7.74 19.94
CA LYS A 31 -11.90 6.91 19.09
C LYS A 31 -11.30 6.62 17.71
N ILE A 32 -10.56 7.56 17.13
CA ILE A 32 -9.86 7.33 15.85
C ILE A 32 -8.72 6.33 16.05
N LEU A 33 -7.92 6.48 17.10
CA LEU A 33 -6.85 5.52 17.44
C LEU A 33 -7.41 4.13 17.70
N GLU A 34 -8.46 4.01 18.50
CA GLU A 34 -9.16 2.76 18.78
C GLU A 34 -9.73 2.13 17.49
N LYS A 35 -10.30 2.94 16.58
CA LYS A 35 -10.75 2.45 15.26
C LYS A 35 -9.61 2.00 14.35
N ILE A 36 -8.45 2.65 14.41
CA ILE A 36 -7.26 2.22 13.66
C ILE A 36 -6.72 0.91 14.24
N GLU A 37 -6.65 0.79 15.57
CA GLU A 37 -6.18 -0.40 16.27
C GLU A 37 -7.11 -1.60 16.07
N ALA A 38 -8.44 -1.41 16.21
CA ALA A 38 -9.43 -2.45 15.94
C ALA A 38 -9.41 -2.90 14.47
N ARG A 39 -9.17 -1.99 13.52
CA ARG A 39 -8.98 -2.35 12.11
C ARG A 39 -7.65 -3.06 11.85
N ALA A 40 -6.59 -2.77 12.59
CA ALA A 40 -5.31 -3.45 12.51
C ALA A 40 -5.32 -4.84 13.16
N ALA A 41 -6.27 -5.12 14.06
CA ALA A 41 -6.45 -6.45 14.66
C ALA A 41 -7.23 -7.42 13.74
N ASP A 42 -8.21 -6.93 12.98
CA ASP A 42 -8.99 -7.73 12.01
C ASP A 42 -8.42 -7.70 10.57
N SER A 43 -7.59 -6.70 10.25
CA SER A 43 -6.77 -6.72 9.05
C SER A 43 -5.36 -7.10 9.48
N MET A 44 -5.00 -8.35 9.21
CA MET A 44 -3.60 -8.78 9.00
C MET A 44 -2.78 -7.61 8.48
N PRO A 45 -1.57 -7.37 9.06
CA PRO A 45 -0.86 -6.10 8.91
C PRO A 45 -0.95 -5.71 7.45
N ILE A 46 -1.45 -4.50 7.18
CA ILE A 46 -1.19 -3.85 5.90
C ILE A 46 0.31 -3.54 5.94
N VAL A 47 1.13 -4.60 5.87
CA VAL A 47 2.22 -4.62 4.93
C VAL A 47 1.51 -4.20 3.67
N ILE A 48 1.67 -2.94 3.31
CA ILE A 48 1.79 -2.57 1.91
C ILE A 48 2.99 -3.41 1.47
N LYS A 49 2.77 -4.73 1.30
CA LYS A 49 3.58 -5.65 0.53
C LYS A 49 3.21 -5.15 -0.84
N ASP A 50 3.84 -4.03 -1.13
CA ASP A 50 3.53 -3.14 -2.21
C ASP A 50 3.52 -4.09 -3.41
N LYS A 51 2.33 -4.43 -3.90
CA LYS A 51 2.22 -5.39 -5.01
C LYS A 51 3.10 -4.89 -6.17
N HIS A 52 3.21 -3.56 -6.27
CA HIS A 52 4.20 -2.84 -7.05
C HIS A 52 5.66 -3.18 -6.69
N SER A 53 6.09 -3.20 -5.43
CA SER A 53 7.43 -3.65 -5.00
C SER A 53 7.71 -5.12 -5.29
N ILE A 54 6.75 -6.03 -5.11
CA ILE A 54 6.93 -7.45 -5.49
C ILE A 54 7.08 -7.53 -7.01
N PHE A 55 6.20 -6.87 -7.76
CA PHE A 55 6.26 -6.80 -9.22
C PHE A 55 7.58 -6.19 -9.72
N ASP A 56 8.06 -5.08 -9.13
CA ASP A 56 9.33 -4.42 -9.47
C ASP A 56 10.54 -5.30 -9.13
N SER A 57 10.47 -6.03 -8.01
CA SER A 57 11.51 -6.98 -7.59
C SER A 57 11.59 -8.18 -8.54
N LEU A 58 10.43 -8.73 -8.95
CA LEU A 58 10.34 -9.81 -9.93
C LEU A 58 10.81 -9.36 -11.31
N LEU A 59 10.40 -8.16 -11.70
CA LEU A 59 10.93 -7.45 -12.86
C LEU A 59 12.46 -7.44 -12.77
N ARG A 60 13.09 -6.90 -11.73
CA ARG A 60 14.56 -6.86 -11.61
C ARG A 60 15.23 -8.23 -11.64
N ARG A 61 14.58 -9.29 -11.15
CA ARG A 61 15.12 -10.68 -11.19
C ARG A 61 15.11 -11.31 -12.56
N ILE A 62 14.12 -10.98 -13.40
CA ILE A 62 14.00 -11.52 -14.75
C ILE A 62 14.82 -10.64 -15.69
N GLU A 63 15.86 -11.15 -16.34
CA GLU A 63 16.59 -10.35 -17.33
C GLU A 63 15.73 -10.07 -18.57
N LYS A 64 15.93 -8.92 -19.23
CA LYS A 64 15.27 -8.66 -20.52
C LYS A 64 15.69 -9.72 -21.53
N PHE A 65 14.72 -10.19 -22.30
CA PHE A 65 14.98 -11.10 -23.41
C PHE A 65 15.69 -10.35 -24.51
N SER A 66 16.82 -10.90 -24.97
CA SER A 66 17.55 -10.43 -26.14
C SER A 66 17.77 -11.64 -27.04
N PHE A 67 17.22 -11.60 -28.24
CA PHE A 67 17.40 -12.65 -29.23
C PHE A 67 18.81 -12.57 -29.79
N ASP A 68 19.53 -13.70 -29.73
CA ASP A 68 20.86 -13.83 -30.30
C ASP A 68 20.96 -15.20 -30.99
N ALA A 69 20.98 -15.17 -32.32
CA ALA A 69 21.04 -16.36 -33.16
C ALA A 69 22.42 -17.04 -33.14
N GLU A 70 23.51 -16.29 -32.91
CA GLU A 70 24.88 -16.82 -32.87
C GLU A 70 25.16 -17.50 -31.52
N SER A 71 24.66 -16.92 -30.43
CA SER A 71 24.78 -17.43 -29.07
C SER A 71 23.71 -18.48 -28.71
N GLY A 72 22.76 -18.76 -29.61
CA GLY A 72 21.66 -19.68 -29.37
C GLY A 72 20.69 -19.22 -28.28
N ARG A 73 20.59 -17.91 -28.02
CA ARG A 73 19.65 -17.35 -27.05
C ARG A 73 18.26 -17.25 -27.68
N THR A 74 17.51 -18.33 -27.54
CA THR A 74 16.10 -18.41 -27.95
C THR A 74 15.16 -18.09 -26.79
N PHE A 75 13.92 -17.73 -27.12
CA PHE A 75 12.89 -17.50 -26.12
C PHE A 75 12.68 -18.73 -25.23
N ASP A 76 12.68 -19.94 -25.79
CA ASP A 76 12.54 -21.19 -25.03
C ASP A 76 13.59 -21.34 -23.94
N LEU A 77 14.85 -21.01 -24.23
CA LEU A 77 15.94 -21.15 -23.27
C LEU A 77 15.84 -20.10 -22.16
N TRP A 78 15.48 -18.87 -22.52
CA TRP A 78 15.22 -17.79 -21.58
C TRP A 78 14.02 -18.12 -20.68
N TYR A 79 12.89 -18.54 -21.27
CA TYR A 79 11.69 -18.90 -20.52
C TYR A 79 11.94 -20.09 -19.61
N LYS A 80 12.67 -21.12 -20.06
CA LYS A 80 13.06 -22.27 -19.21
C LYS A 80 13.88 -21.85 -18.00
N ARG A 81 14.74 -20.83 -18.13
CA ARG A 81 15.55 -20.29 -17.03
C ARG A 81 14.71 -19.55 -16.00
N PHE A 82 13.68 -18.83 -16.43
CA PHE A 82 12.79 -18.07 -15.55
C PHE A 82 11.49 -18.78 -15.20
N LYS A 83 11.25 -20.00 -15.72
CA LYS A 83 10.03 -20.79 -15.48
C LYS A 83 9.77 -20.97 -13.98
N ASP A 84 10.81 -21.26 -13.22
CA ASP A 84 10.73 -21.40 -11.76
C ASP A 84 10.26 -20.11 -11.06
N VAL A 85 10.66 -18.94 -11.58
CA VAL A 85 10.23 -17.63 -11.06
C VAL A 85 8.75 -17.37 -11.37
N PHE A 86 8.28 -17.78 -12.55
CA PHE A 86 6.87 -17.66 -12.91
C PHE A 86 5.96 -18.64 -12.15
N ASP A 87 6.46 -19.84 -11.84
CA ASP A 87 5.71 -20.87 -11.12
C ASP A 87 5.70 -20.60 -9.60
N ASN A 88 6.86 -20.28 -9.00
CA ASN A 88 7.01 -20.14 -7.55
C ASN A 88 6.85 -18.70 -7.06
N ASP A 89 7.53 -17.72 -7.68
CA ASP A 89 7.52 -16.35 -7.16
C ASP A 89 6.34 -15.51 -7.67
N CYS A 90 5.78 -15.87 -8.83
CA CYS A 90 4.58 -15.24 -9.34
C CYS A 90 3.30 -15.97 -8.90
N SER A 91 3.35 -16.93 -7.96
CA SER A 91 2.17 -17.64 -7.47
C SER A 91 1.10 -16.70 -6.91
N ASP A 92 1.54 -15.58 -6.34
CA ASP A 92 0.69 -14.52 -5.77
C ASP A 92 0.16 -13.51 -6.83
N LEU A 93 0.64 -13.58 -8.08
CA LEU A 93 0.23 -12.71 -9.17
C LEU A 93 -0.89 -13.34 -10.00
N ASP A 94 -1.87 -12.53 -10.39
CA ASP A 94 -2.91 -12.93 -11.33
C ASP A 94 -2.31 -13.15 -12.74
N ASP A 95 -2.96 -13.97 -13.57
CA ASP A 95 -2.52 -14.27 -14.93
C ASP A 95 -2.29 -13.02 -15.79
N LYS A 96 -3.10 -11.98 -15.55
CA LYS A 96 -2.95 -10.68 -16.21
C LYS A 96 -1.63 -9.97 -15.81
N GLU A 97 -1.24 -10.06 -14.55
CA GLU A 97 0.01 -9.49 -14.06
C GLU A 97 1.21 -10.30 -14.54
N LYS A 98 1.13 -11.63 -14.53
CA LYS A 98 2.15 -12.52 -15.12
C LYS A 98 2.38 -12.22 -16.60
N THR A 99 1.31 -12.04 -17.35
CA THR A 99 1.37 -11.67 -18.78
C THR A 99 2.04 -10.32 -18.97
N ARG A 100 1.67 -9.32 -18.15
CA ARG A 100 2.30 -7.99 -18.20
C ARG A 100 3.79 -8.02 -17.83
N LEU A 101 4.17 -8.87 -16.88
CA LEU A 101 5.57 -9.10 -16.51
C LEU A 101 6.35 -9.70 -17.68
N LEU A 102 5.80 -10.73 -18.32
CA LEU A 102 6.39 -11.38 -19.49
C LEU A 102 6.59 -10.38 -20.64
N VAL A 103 5.53 -9.66 -21.02
CA VAL A 103 5.57 -8.68 -22.12
C VAL A 103 6.54 -7.54 -21.82
N SER A 104 6.60 -7.07 -20.57
CA SER A 104 7.56 -6.02 -20.18
C SER A 104 9.03 -6.45 -20.27
N ARG A 105 9.30 -7.76 -20.34
CA ARG A 105 10.64 -8.33 -20.42
C ARG A 105 11.04 -8.74 -21.84
N LEU A 106 10.05 -8.89 -22.72
CA LEU A 106 10.28 -8.99 -24.15
C LEU A 106 10.70 -7.61 -24.67
N ASP A 107 11.73 -7.59 -25.52
CA ASP A 107 12.22 -6.34 -26.09
C ASP A 107 11.26 -5.82 -27.18
N GLU A 108 11.08 -4.49 -27.27
CA GLU A 108 10.15 -3.84 -28.21
C GLU A 108 10.52 -4.08 -29.68
N ASP A 109 11.81 -4.36 -29.96
CA ASP A 109 12.32 -4.63 -31.30
C ASP A 109 12.14 -6.08 -31.77
N SER A 110 11.53 -6.96 -30.96
CA SER A 110 11.31 -8.37 -31.34
C SER A 110 10.03 -8.61 -32.18
N HIS A 111 9.54 -7.58 -32.88
CA HIS A 111 8.31 -7.63 -33.68
C HIS A 111 8.53 -7.83 -35.17
#